data_AF-A0A3A8TFV3-F1
#
_entry.id   AF-A0A3A8TFV3-F1
#
_cell.length_a   1.000
_cell.length_b   1.000
_cell.length_c   1.000
_cell.angle_alpha   90.00
_cell.angle_beta   90.00
_cell.angle_gamma   90.00
#
_symmetry.space_group_name_H-M   'P 1'
#
loop_
_entity.id
_entity.type
_entity.pdbx_description
1 polymer ?
#
loop_
_entity_poly.entity_id
_entity_poly.type
_entity_poly.pdbx_seq_one_letter_code
_entity_poly.pdbx_strand_id
1 'polypeptide(L)'
;MFVPQKHGLKPRSAATPDRRGFACFYRVSEDALFLERLHLALPYKEQLLVQAGRGPLLLGLSARVEPEGRLRVLYSDMHAPVQFSGGMLLGDGYIHALALHGRELQLRRTTIHPAFEWREVHELIFEMGRLVEAQDCSEAVVRIREHLASEQFEPGSPEWQAAHATLVAQAFRVDYGLPALSSPSSWIR
;
A
#
# COMPACT_ATOMS: atom_id res chain seq x y z
N MET A 1 8.12 -3.33 5.81
CA MET A 1 7.11 -2.46 6.45
C MET A 1 6.68 -3.02 7.81
N PHE A 2 6.03 -2.20 8.63
CA PHE A 2 5.55 -2.61 9.96
C PHE A 2 4.51 -3.74 9.86
N VAL A 3 4.60 -4.73 10.75
CA VAL A 3 3.74 -5.91 10.78
C VAL A 3 3.15 -6.04 12.19
N PRO A 4 1.91 -5.57 12.45
CA PRO A 4 1.30 -5.60 13.78
C PRO A 4 1.33 -6.97 14.46
N GLN A 5 1.22 -8.04 13.66
CA GLN A 5 1.23 -9.43 14.13
C GLN A 5 2.54 -9.82 14.81
N LYS A 6 3.68 -9.24 14.39
CA LYS A 6 4.98 -9.46 15.05
C LYS A 6 5.03 -8.85 16.47
N HIS A 7 4.09 -7.97 16.78
CA HIS A 7 3.94 -7.33 18.10
C HIS A 7 2.75 -7.88 18.89
N GLY A 8 2.24 -9.06 18.52
CA GLY A 8 1.15 -9.75 19.24
C GLY A 8 -0.25 -9.22 18.94
N LEU A 9 -0.39 -8.19 18.09
CA LEU A 9 -1.69 -7.68 17.66
C LEU A 9 -2.31 -8.59 16.61
N LYS A 10 -3.63 -8.79 16.66
CA LYS A 10 -4.36 -9.65 15.70
C LYS A 10 -5.45 -8.85 14.99
N PRO A 11 -5.07 -7.99 14.01
CA PRO A 11 -6.04 -7.23 13.24
C PRO A 11 -6.98 -8.17 12.47
N ARG A 12 -8.24 -7.77 12.33
CA ARG A 12 -9.26 -8.47 11.54
C ARG A 12 -9.65 -7.66 10.32
N SER A 13 -9.90 -8.35 9.21
CA SER A 13 -10.50 -7.71 8.03
C SER A 13 -11.75 -6.95 8.41
N ALA A 14 -11.82 -5.67 8.06
CA ALA A 14 -12.96 -4.82 8.36
C ALA A 14 -13.90 -4.65 7.16
N ALA A 15 -13.35 -4.59 5.94
CA ALA A 15 -14.06 -4.50 4.67
C ALA A 15 -13.11 -4.85 3.51
N THR A 16 -13.63 -4.90 2.28
CA THR A 16 -12.83 -5.13 1.05
C THR A 16 -11.60 -4.23 0.90
N PRO A 17 -11.65 -2.90 1.13
CA PRO A 17 -10.44 -2.07 1.07
C PRO A 17 -9.48 -2.31 2.25
N ASP A 18 -10.00 -2.78 3.39
CA ASP A 18 -9.28 -2.96 4.65
C ASP A 18 -9.10 -4.45 4.99
N ARG A 19 -8.78 -5.26 3.98
CA ARG A 19 -8.66 -6.73 4.11
C ARG A 19 -7.60 -7.17 5.12
N ARG A 20 -6.51 -6.40 5.23
CA ARG A 20 -5.46 -6.65 6.23
C ARG A 20 -5.92 -6.34 7.65
N GLY A 21 -6.98 -5.55 7.81
CA GLY A 21 -7.49 -5.11 9.11
C GLY A 21 -6.65 -4.01 9.76
N PHE A 22 -5.70 -3.42 9.06
CA PHE A 22 -4.86 -2.35 9.59
C PHE A 22 -4.33 -1.41 8.49
N ALA A 23 -4.03 -0.18 8.90
CA ALA A 23 -3.37 0.84 8.10
C ALA A 23 -2.23 1.46 8.92
N CYS A 24 -1.05 1.55 8.31
CA CYS A 24 0.13 2.18 8.90
C CYS A 24 0.36 3.51 8.21
N PHE A 25 0.66 4.53 8.98
CA PHE A 25 1.03 5.86 8.49
C PHE A 25 2.46 6.10 8.90
N TYR A 26 3.29 6.39 7.90
CA TYR A 26 4.72 6.56 8.08
C TYR A 26 5.12 8.01 7.86
N ARG A 27 6.24 8.40 8.46
CA ARG A 27 6.95 9.64 8.17
C ARG A 27 8.37 9.27 7.79
N VAL A 28 8.88 9.92 6.74
CA VAL A 28 10.30 9.93 6.42
C VAL A 28 10.85 11.26 6.90
N SER A 29 11.87 11.23 7.77
CA SER A 29 12.51 12.42 8.33
C SER A 29 13.96 12.10 8.61
N GLU A 30 14.88 13.03 8.34
CA GLU A 30 16.32 12.84 8.58
C GLU A 30 16.82 11.50 7.99
N ASP A 31 16.40 11.19 6.77
CA ASP A 31 16.73 9.95 6.06
C ASP A 31 16.34 8.66 6.82
N ALA A 32 15.36 8.71 7.73
CA ALA A 32 14.88 7.54 8.45
C ALA A 32 13.36 7.38 8.37
N LEU A 33 12.91 6.13 8.38
CA LEU A 33 11.50 5.74 8.32
C LEU A 33 10.92 5.51 9.72
N PHE A 34 9.86 6.25 10.04
CA PHE A 34 9.14 6.16 11.30
C PHE A 34 7.70 5.75 11.08
N LEU A 35 7.18 4.88 11.94
CA LEU A 35 5.75 4.65 12.10
C LEU A 35 5.20 5.73 13.03
N GLU A 36 4.28 6.53 12.52
CA GLU A 36 3.66 7.63 13.26
C GLU A 36 2.29 7.23 13.83
N ARG A 37 1.50 6.51 13.03
CA ARG A 37 0.17 6.05 13.43
C ARG A 37 -0.11 4.65 12.93
N LEU A 38 -0.84 3.90 13.74
CA LEU A 38 -1.36 2.59 13.40
C LEU A 38 -2.86 2.54 13.69
N HIS A 39 -3.65 2.37 12.63
CA HIS A 39 -5.08 2.13 12.71
C HIS A 39 -5.37 0.64 12.54
N LEU A 40 -6.24 0.08 13.37
CA LEU A 40 -6.55 -1.35 13.42
C LEU A 40 -8.05 -1.58 13.56
N ALA A 41 -8.52 -2.67 12.98
CA ALA A 41 -9.78 -3.30 13.35
C ALA A 41 -9.48 -4.49 14.26
N LEU A 42 -9.93 -4.40 15.51
CA LEU A 42 -9.86 -5.49 16.49
C LEU A 42 -11.26 -6.08 16.74
N PRO A 43 -11.38 -7.31 17.27
CA PRO A 43 -12.64 -7.85 17.74
C PRO A 43 -13.33 -6.92 18.76
N TYR A 44 -14.66 -6.90 18.79
CA TYR A 44 -15.43 -6.03 19.69
C TYR A 44 -15.00 -6.13 21.16
N LYS A 45 -14.74 -7.35 21.66
CA LYS A 45 -14.24 -7.57 23.03
C LYS A 45 -12.91 -6.86 23.29
N GLU A 46 -11.98 -6.87 22.34
CA GLU A 46 -10.70 -6.17 22.47
C GLU A 46 -10.88 -4.65 22.40
N GLN A 47 -11.80 -4.16 21.58
CA GLN A 47 -12.14 -2.73 21.55
C GLN A 47 -12.67 -2.24 22.91
N LEU A 48 -13.51 -3.02 23.59
CA LEU A 48 -13.98 -2.71 24.95
C LEU A 48 -12.82 -2.67 25.97
N LEU A 49 -11.83 -3.56 25.83
CA LEU A 49 -10.63 -3.53 26.66
C LEU A 49 -9.81 -2.27 26.42
N VAL A 50 -9.63 -1.86 25.17
CA VAL A 50 -8.96 -0.59 24.81
C VAL A 50 -9.71 0.60 25.42
N GLN A 51 -11.04 0.67 25.27
CA GLN A 51 -11.86 1.74 25.87
C GLN A 51 -11.74 1.81 27.39
N ALA A 52 -11.59 0.66 28.05
CA ALA A 52 -11.38 0.57 29.49
C ALA A 52 -9.90 0.81 29.92
N GLY A 53 -9.01 1.22 29.02
CA GLY A 53 -7.58 1.42 29.31
C GLY A 53 -6.79 0.13 29.59
N ARG A 54 -7.36 -1.03 29.24
CA ARG A 54 -6.78 -2.38 29.44
C ARG A 54 -6.48 -3.09 28.12
N GLY A 55 -6.39 -2.33 27.04
CA GLY A 55 -6.04 -2.85 25.72
C GLY A 55 -4.57 -3.26 25.62
N PRO A 56 -4.18 -3.92 24.52
CA PRO A 56 -2.78 -4.25 24.28
C PRO A 56 -1.94 -2.97 24.17
N LEU A 57 -0.79 -2.96 24.84
CA LEU A 57 0.21 -1.92 24.64
C LEU A 57 1.04 -2.23 23.40
N LEU A 58 1.34 -1.22 22.61
CA LEU A 58 2.26 -1.33 21.50
C LEU A 58 3.41 -0.35 21.75
N LEU A 59 4.62 -0.87 21.94
CA LEU A 59 5.81 -0.05 22.25
C LEU A 59 5.59 0.83 23.50
N GLY A 60 4.85 0.31 24.49
CA GLY A 60 4.51 1.05 25.71
C GLY A 60 3.35 2.04 25.56
N LEU A 61 2.81 2.22 24.35
CA LEU A 61 1.70 3.14 24.09
C LEU A 61 0.36 2.42 24.19
N SER A 62 -0.61 3.09 24.80
CA SER A 62 -2.00 2.67 24.83
C SER A 62 -2.71 3.11 23.56
N ALA A 63 -3.55 2.23 23.01
CA ALA A 63 -4.46 2.64 21.94
C ALA A 63 -5.65 3.42 22.49
N ARG A 64 -6.31 4.15 21.59
CA ARG A 64 -7.65 4.71 21.79
C ARG A 64 -8.62 4.16 20.76
N VAL A 65 -9.92 4.20 21.07
CA VAL A 65 -10.97 3.83 20.12
C VAL A 65 -11.62 5.10 19.57
N GLU A 66 -11.55 5.29 18.27
CA GLU A 66 -12.23 6.35 17.56
C GLU A 66 -13.73 6.03 17.37
N PRO A 67 -14.62 7.03 17.40
CA PRO A 67 -16.06 6.81 17.21
C PRO A 67 -16.39 6.36 15.78
N GLU A 68 -15.60 6.82 14.81
CA GLU A 68 -15.87 6.65 13.38
C GLU A 68 -14.80 5.82 12.68
N GLY A 69 -15.13 5.36 11.47
CA GLY A 69 -14.24 4.58 10.62
C GLY A 69 -14.28 3.08 10.87
N ARG A 70 -13.66 2.33 9.95
CA ARG A 70 -13.60 0.85 10.01
C ARG A 70 -12.44 0.33 10.86
N LEU A 71 -11.33 1.07 10.86
CA LEU A 71 -10.11 0.79 11.63
C LEU A 71 -10.07 1.69 12.87
N ARG A 72 -10.92 1.37 13.85
CA ARG A 72 -11.25 2.27 14.97
C ARG A 72 -10.20 2.30 16.08
N VAL A 73 -9.36 1.28 16.20
CA VAL A 73 -8.34 1.22 17.25
C VAL A 73 -7.09 1.92 16.74
N LEU A 74 -6.67 2.98 17.43
CA LEU A 74 -5.61 3.88 17.01
C LEU A 74 -4.47 3.91 18.03
N TYR A 75 -3.26 3.67 17.56
CA TYR A 75 -2.03 4.12 18.21
C TYR A 75 -1.52 5.36 17.47
N SER A 76 -1.31 6.47 18.20
CA SER A 76 -0.77 7.72 17.66
C SER A 76 0.55 8.10 18.31
N ASP A 77 1.21 9.12 17.74
CA ASP A 77 2.42 9.75 18.30
C ASP A 77 3.54 8.74 18.57
N MET A 78 3.58 7.69 17.73
CA MET A 78 4.42 6.54 17.98
C MET A 78 5.90 6.85 17.76
N HIS A 79 6.19 7.66 16.74
CA HIS A 79 7.54 7.99 16.26
C HIS A 79 8.51 6.79 16.31
N ALA A 80 8.00 5.61 15.93
CA ALA A 80 8.72 4.36 16.16
C ALA A 80 9.58 4.03 14.93
N PRO A 81 10.89 3.82 15.09
CA PRO A 81 11.76 3.52 13.95
C PRO A 81 11.36 2.19 13.31
N VAL A 82 11.29 2.16 11.99
CA VAL A 82 10.93 0.96 11.21
C VAL A 82 12.15 0.46 10.48
N GLN A 83 12.70 -0.68 10.91
CA GLN A 83 13.83 -1.35 10.25
C GLN A 83 13.37 -2.06 8.97
N PHE A 84 13.01 -1.28 7.95
CA PHE A 84 12.60 -1.76 6.65
C PHE A 84 13.76 -1.69 5.66
N SER A 85 13.96 -2.77 4.90
CA SER A 85 14.80 -2.77 3.70
C SER A 85 13.93 -3.10 2.49
N GLY A 86 14.05 -2.32 1.42
CA GLY A 86 13.28 -2.47 0.19
C GLY A 86 12.75 -1.15 -0.35
N GLY A 87 11.97 -1.24 -1.43
CA GLY A 87 11.36 -0.08 -2.10
C GLY A 87 10.01 0.32 -1.48
N MET A 88 9.69 1.60 -1.57
CA MET A 88 8.40 2.20 -1.24
C MET A 88 8.02 3.23 -2.30
N LEU A 89 6.83 3.11 -2.87
CA LEU A 89 6.26 4.11 -3.77
C LEU A 89 5.37 5.07 -3.00
N LEU A 90 5.60 6.36 -3.19
CA LEU A 90 4.75 7.44 -2.72
C LEU A 90 4.02 8.05 -3.91
N GLY A 91 2.69 8.00 -3.88
CA GLY A 91 1.84 8.66 -4.86
C GLY A 91 1.19 9.90 -4.28
N ASP A 92 1.17 10.99 -5.05
CA ASP A 92 0.36 12.17 -4.76
C ASP A 92 -0.56 12.54 -5.94
N GLY A 93 -1.68 13.18 -5.62
CA GLY A 93 -2.67 13.60 -6.59
C GLY A 93 -3.37 12.42 -7.28
N TYR A 94 -4.08 11.59 -6.50
CA TYR A 94 -4.88 10.48 -7.05
C TYR A 94 -5.84 10.95 -8.16
N ILE A 95 -5.82 10.28 -9.31
CA ILE A 95 -6.61 10.64 -10.49
C ILE A 95 -7.89 9.81 -10.50
N HIS A 96 -8.95 10.34 -9.89
CA HIS A 96 -10.25 9.66 -9.80
C HIS A 96 -10.85 9.26 -11.15
N ALA A 97 -10.60 10.03 -12.22
CA ALA A 97 -11.07 9.69 -13.56
C ALA A 97 -10.47 8.39 -14.10
N LEU A 98 -9.30 8.00 -13.59
CA LEU A 98 -8.73 6.70 -13.88
C LEU A 98 -9.37 5.60 -13.05
N ALA A 99 -10.10 5.85 -11.97
CA ALA A 99 -10.74 4.77 -11.21
C ALA A 99 -11.86 4.10 -12.04
N LEU A 100 -11.54 2.98 -12.69
CA LEU A 100 -12.48 2.24 -13.53
C LEU A 100 -13.40 1.35 -12.68
N HIS A 101 -14.63 1.17 -13.16
CA HIS A 101 -15.63 0.27 -12.59
C HIS A 101 -15.92 -0.85 -13.59
N GLY A 102 -16.28 -2.05 -13.14
CA GLY A 102 -16.68 -3.14 -14.03
C GLY A 102 -15.53 -4.08 -14.46
N ARG A 103 -15.65 -4.68 -15.65
CA ARG A 103 -14.71 -5.71 -16.17
C ARG A 103 -13.29 -5.15 -16.33
N GLU A 104 -13.18 -3.86 -16.60
CA GLU A 104 -11.92 -3.13 -16.67
C GLU A 104 -11.16 -3.16 -15.35
N LEU A 105 -11.84 -3.15 -14.19
CA LEU A 105 -11.22 -3.28 -12.87
C LEU A 105 -10.45 -4.61 -12.75
N GLN A 106 -11.00 -5.69 -13.31
CA GLN A 106 -10.36 -7.00 -13.22
C GLN A 106 -9.09 -7.09 -14.06
N LEU A 107 -9.11 -6.55 -15.29
CA LEU A 107 -7.92 -6.44 -16.13
C LEU A 107 -6.85 -5.57 -15.46
N ARG A 108 -7.23 -4.42 -14.91
CA ARG A 108 -6.30 -3.55 -14.17
C ARG A 108 -5.62 -4.27 -13.02
N ARG A 109 -6.40 -4.97 -12.19
CA ARG A 109 -5.92 -5.66 -11.01
C ARG A 109 -4.92 -6.78 -11.29
N THR A 110 -4.81 -7.26 -12.53
CA THR A 110 -3.91 -8.36 -12.89
C THR A 110 -2.84 -7.96 -13.88
N THR A 111 -2.87 -6.73 -14.42
CA THR A 111 -1.95 -6.36 -15.50
C THR A 111 -1.37 -4.96 -15.41
N ILE A 112 -1.97 -4.04 -14.64
CA ILE A 112 -1.51 -2.65 -14.56
C ILE A 112 -0.90 -2.36 -13.19
N HIS A 113 0.28 -1.74 -13.20
CA HIS A 113 0.95 -1.33 -11.97
C HIS A 113 0.21 -0.13 -11.35
N PRO A 114 -0.25 -0.18 -10.08
CA PRO A 114 -1.13 0.83 -9.48
C PRO A 114 -0.62 2.28 -9.48
N ALA A 115 0.68 2.49 -9.64
CA ALA A 115 1.30 3.82 -9.69
C ALA A 115 0.69 4.74 -10.77
N PHE A 116 0.17 4.20 -11.87
CA PHE A 116 -0.44 5.00 -12.94
C PHE A 116 -1.64 5.86 -12.51
N GLU A 117 -2.30 5.51 -11.40
CA GLU A 117 -3.45 6.25 -10.86
C GLU A 117 -3.03 7.54 -10.13
N TRP A 118 -1.74 7.83 -10.03
CA TRP A 118 -1.20 8.98 -9.28
C TRP A 118 -0.51 9.98 -10.19
N ARG A 119 -0.71 11.27 -9.96
CA ARG A 119 -0.08 12.33 -10.78
C ARG A 119 1.43 12.36 -10.59
N GLU A 120 1.84 12.37 -9.32
CA GLU A 120 3.23 12.37 -8.91
C GLU A 120 3.56 11.04 -8.25
N VAL A 121 4.71 10.46 -8.59
CA VAL A 121 5.16 9.19 -8.04
C VAL A 121 6.64 9.28 -7.72
N HIS A 122 6.98 9.06 -6.46
CA HIS A 122 8.35 8.98 -5.99
C HIS A 122 8.65 7.56 -5.52
N GLU A 123 9.78 7.02 -5.96
CA GLU A 123 10.34 5.77 -5.43
C GLU A 123 11.38 6.08 -4.36
N LEU A 124 11.20 5.48 -3.19
CA LEU A 124 12.14 5.56 -2.08
C LEU A 124 12.71 4.17 -1.80
N ILE A 125 14.03 4.06 -1.65
CA ILE A 125 14.72 2.81 -1.32
C ILE A 125 15.30 2.93 0.08
N PHE A 126 15.00 1.94 0.91
CA PHE A 126 15.48 1.88 2.29
C PHE A 126 16.41 0.70 2.53
N GLU A 127 17.38 0.90 3.41
CA GLU A 127 18.20 -0.14 4.03
C GLU A 127 18.15 0.00 5.55
N MET A 128 17.65 -1.03 6.24
CA MET A 128 17.55 -1.05 7.71
C MET A 128 16.84 0.17 8.30
N GLY A 129 15.85 0.70 7.58
CA GLY A 129 15.07 1.88 7.98
C GLY A 129 15.69 3.21 7.59
N ARG A 130 16.86 3.24 6.95
CA ARG A 130 17.48 4.45 6.41
C ARG A 130 17.17 4.60 4.92
N LEU A 131 16.80 5.80 4.51
CA LEU A 131 16.63 6.17 3.11
C LEU A 131 18.03 6.22 2.47
N VAL A 132 18.25 5.39 1.46
CA VAL A 132 19.51 5.37 0.70
C VAL A 132 19.36 6.01 -0.67
N GLU A 133 18.14 6.04 -1.20
CA GLU A 133 17.85 6.63 -2.50
C GLU A 133 16.41 7.11 -2.59
N ALA A 134 16.22 8.23 -3.28
CA ALA A 134 14.92 8.78 -3.65
C ALA A 134 14.96 9.18 -5.12
N GLN A 135 13.93 8.79 -5.88
CA GLN A 135 13.81 9.08 -7.30
C GLN A 135 12.40 9.58 -7.61
N ASP A 136 12.30 10.66 -8.39
CA ASP A 136 11.05 11.04 -9.02
C ASP A 136 10.81 10.16 -10.27
N CYS A 137 9.72 9.40 -10.25
CA CYS A 137 9.29 8.50 -11.31
C CYS A 137 8.08 9.05 -12.07
N SER A 138 7.65 10.29 -11.81
CA SER A 138 6.40 10.85 -12.32
C SER A 138 6.32 10.86 -13.84
N GLU A 139 7.39 11.24 -14.54
CA GLU A 139 7.44 11.20 -16.00
C GLU A 139 7.37 9.77 -16.56
N ALA A 140 8.01 8.81 -15.89
CA ALA A 140 7.94 7.41 -16.30
C ALA A 140 6.51 6.88 -16.14
N VAL A 141 5.82 7.29 -15.09
CA VAL A 141 4.41 6.95 -14.85
C VAL A 141 3.48 7.64 -15.85
N VAL A 142 3.78 8.84 -16.33
CA VAL A 142 3.07 9.47 -17.47
C VAL A 142 3.20 8.58 -18.71
N ARG A 143 4.39 8.10 -19.05
CA ARG A 143 4.60 7.21 -20.21
C ARG A 143 3.82 5.91 -20.09
N ILE A 144 3.73 5.34 -18.88
CA ILE A 144 2.86 4.19 -18.61
C ILE A 144 1.40 4.55 -18.97
N ARG A 145 0.88 5.69 -18.50
CA ARG A 145 -0.49 6.12 -18.84
C ARG A 145 -0.71 6.33 -20.34
N GLU A 146 0.25 6.93 -21.04
CA GLU A 146 0.16 7.15 -22.49
C GLU A 146 0.10 5.83 -23.25
N HIS A 147 0.89 4.83 -22.85
CA HIS A 147 0.81 3.48 -23.40
C HIS A 147 -0.56 2.84 -23.15
N LEU A 148 -1.13 3.02 -21.95
CA LEU A 148 -2.47 2.54 -21.61
C LEU A 148 -3.59 3.20 -22.45
N ALA A 149 -3.39 4.45 -22.88
CA ALA A 149 -4.32 5.18 -23.73
C ALA A 149 -4.11 4.90 -25.23
N SER A 150 -3.04 4.21 -25.60
CA SER A 150 -2.70 3.96 -27.00
C SER A 150 -3.59 2.86 -27.62
N GLU A 151 -3.97 3.05 -28.88
CA GLU A 151 -4.71 2.05 -29.66
C GLU A 151 -3.80 1.06 -30.40
N GLN A 152 -2.49 1.07 -30.10
CA GLN A 152 -1.51 0.25 -30.82
C GLN A 152 -1.72 -1.26 -30.60
N PHE A 153 -2.23 -1.65 -29.44
CA PHE A 153 -2.50 -3.04 -29.09
C PHE A 153 -3.85 -3.17 -28.40
N GLU A 154 -4.51 -4.31 -28.57
CA GLU A 154 -5.70 -4.62 -27.77
C GLU A 154 -5.30 -4.75 -26.28
N PRO A 155 -5.95 -4.01 -25.36
CA PRO A 155 -5.66 -4.11 -23.93
C PRO A 155 -5.78 -5.55 -23.41
N GLY A 156 -4.72 -6.03 -22.77
CA GLY A 156 -4.64 -7.39 -22.24
C GLY A 156 -4.13 -8.45 -23.21
N SER A 157 -3.84 -8.12 -24.48
CA SER A 157 -3.08 -8.99 -25.39
C SER A 157 -1.66 -9.28 -24.87
N PRO A 158 -1.00 -10.39 -25.27
CA PRO A 158 0.37 -10.69 -24.87
C PRO A 158 1.37 -9.58 -25.21
N GLU A 159 1.23 -8.94 -26.37
CA GLU A 159 2.09 -7.85 -26.84
C GLU A 159 1.92 -6.62 -25.96
N TRP A 160 0.67 -6.26 -25.65
CA TRP A 160 0.36 -5.17 -24.73
C TRP A 160 0.91 -5.44 -23.33
N GLN A 161 0.77 -6.66 -22.82
CA GLN A 161 1.30 -7.04 -21.51
C GLN A 161 2.83 -6.96 -21.46
N ALA A 162 3.52 -7.42 -22.51
CA ALA A 162 4.98 -7.37 -22.60
C ALA A 162 5.50 -5.93 -22.68
N ALA A 163 4.85 -5.07 -23.49
CA ALA A 163 5.18 -3.66 -23.58
C ALA A 163 4.96 -2.93 -22.24
N HIS A 164 3.80 -3.16 -21.62
CA HIS A 164 3.48 -2.58 -20.31
C HIS A 164 4.47 -3.05 -19.21
N ALA A 165 4.80 -4.35 -19.16
CA ALA A 165 5.77 -4.87 -18.20
C ALA A 165 7.16 -4.24 -18.38
N THR A 166 7.58 -4.02 -19.62
CA THR A 166 8.84 -3.34 -19.95
C THR A 166 8.85 -1.90 -19.44
N LEU A 167 7.76 -1.14 -19.66
CA LEU A 167 7.64 0.23 -19.16
C LEU A 167 7.67 0.30 -17.64
N VAL A 168 6.99 -0.62 -16.95
CA VAL A 168 7.01 -0.69 -15.48
C VAL A 168 8.40 -1.02 -14.96
N ALA A 169 9.09 -2.00 -15.55
CA ALA A 169 10.45 -2.38 -15.16
C ALA A 169 11.49 -1.26 -15.41
N GLN A 170 11.23 -0.37 -16.37
CA GLN A 170 12.06 0.81 -16.62
C GLN A 170 11.71 1.99 -15.69
N ALA A 171 10.48 2.03 -15.17
CA ALA A 171 10.02 3.14 -14.33
C ALA A 171 10.53 3.04 -12.89
N PHE A 172 10.77 1.82 -12.40
CA PHE A 172 11.12 1.55 -11.01
C PHE A 172 12.38 0.70 -10.90
N ARG A 173 13.18 0.95 -9.87
CA ARG A 173 14.38 0.18 -9.55
C ARG A 173 14.06 -1.10 -8.82
N VAL A 174 13.02 -1.08 -8.00
CA VAL A 174 12.53 -2.26 -7.29
C VAL A 174 11.37 -2.89 -8.05
N ASP A 175 11.38 -4.21 -8.16
CA ASP A 175 10.22 -4.95 -8.63
C ASP A 175 9.17 -5.03 -7.51
N TYR A 176 8.11 -4.24 -7.66
CA TYR A 176 6.95 -4.25 -6.76
C TYR A 176 5.98 -5.40 -7.04
N GLY A 177 6.31 -6.24 -8.02
CA GLY A 177 5.43 -7.24 -8.59
C GLY A 177 4.33 -6.58 -9.41
N LEU A 178 4.20 -7.00 -10.67
CA LEU A 178 2.87 -6.97 -11.27
C LEU A 178 2.03 -8.02 -10.53
N PRO A 179 0.75 -7.76 -10.20
CA PRO A 179 -0.11 -8.78 -9.63
C PRO A 179 -0.13 -9.99 -10.57
N ALA A 180 0.66 -11.01 -10.23
CA ALA A 180 1.03 -12.06 -11.17
C ALA A 180 -0.19 -12.81 -11.71
N LEU A 181 -0.12 -13.17 -12.98
CA LEU A 181 -0.93 -14.17 -13.69
C LEU A 181 -0.72 -15.58 -13.11
N SER A 182 -0.95 -15.78 -11.81
CA SER A 182 -1.08 -17.10 -11.20
C SER A 182 -2.54 -17.53 -11.25
N SER A 183 -2.77 -18.75 -11.77
CA SER A 183 -4.06 -19.37 -12.10
C SER A 183 -5.28 -18.99 -11.24
N PRO A 184 -6.51 -18.99 -11.82
CA PRO A 184 -7.77 -18.60 -11.14
C PRO A 184 -8.22 -19.46 -9.95
N SER A 185 -7.37 -20.34 -9.41
CA SER A 185 -7.81 -21.47 -8.57
C SER A 185 -7.40 -21.37 -7.10
N SER A 186 -6.86 -20.24 -6.62
CA SER A 186 -6.47 -20.10 -5.20
C SER A 186 -7.10 -18.93 -4.44
N TRP A 187 -8.02 -18.17 -5.05
CA TRP A 187 -8.67 -17.03 -4.38
C TRP A 187 -10.20 -17.11 -4.39
N ILE A 188 -10.72 -18.25 -3.94
CA ILE A 188 -12.06 -18.37 -3.33
C ILE A 188 -11.88 -19.05 -1.98
N ARG A 189 -11.97 -18.26 -0.91
CA ARG A 189 -12.63 -18.61 0.36
C ARG A 189 -13.21 -17.35 0.96
#